data_AF-A0A952FYK6-F1
#
_entry.id   AF-A0A952FYK6-F1
#
_cell.length_a   1.000
_cell.length_b   1.000
_cell.length_c   1.000
_cell.angle_alpha   90.00
_cell.angle_beta   90.00
_cell.angle_gamma   90.00
#
_symmetry.space_group_name_H-M   'P 1'
#
loop_
_entity.id
_entity.type
_entity.pdbx_description
1 polymer ?
#
loop_
_entity_poly.entity_id
_entity_poly.type
_entity_poly.pdbx_seq_one_letter_code
_entity_poly.pdbx_strand_id
1 'polypeptide(L)'
;MRLCTLLVLCFVLPACKPGPKPVVQPSADAGPQAPGLPNGTLTGPAGAPSPTVIAPAAAKASSAAIDTDALRCDQQLGKAAAKHLADRCLMVSPASHPPCNVANACQMIEDEIKRSCALFDPNQPKPKECTS
;
A
#
# COMPACT_ATOMS: atom_id res chain seq x y z
N MET A 1 -2.72 50.54 -41.23
CA MET A 1 -1.41 50.19 -41.84
C MET A 1 -0.31 50.40 -40.81
N ARG A 2 0.19 49.32 -40.19
CA ARG A 2 1.60 49.03 -39.90
C ARG A 2 1.67 47.73 -39.08
N LEU A 3 1.85 46.67 -39.86
CA LEU A 3 2.31 45.34 -39.50
C LEU A 3 3.76 45.43 -38.98
N CYS A 4 4.23 44.37 -38.32
CA CYS A 4 5.60 44.06 -37.87
C CYS A 4 5.93 44.44 -36.43
N THR A 5 5.81 43.49 -35.50
CA THR A 5 7.02 42.80 -34.99
C THR A 5 6.64 41.44 -34.38
N LEU A 6 6.83 40.38 -35.17
CA LEU A 6 7.01 39.02 -34.67
C LEU A 6 8.38 38.98 -33.97
N LEU A 7 8.42 38.75 -32.67
CA LEU A 7 9.66 38.36 -31.98
C LEU A 7 9.46 36.95 -31.41
N VAL A 8 9.69 35.99 -32.30
CA VAL A 8 9.85 34.56 -32.02
C VAL A 8 11.14 34.41 -31.22
N LEU A 9 11.03 34.15 -29.92
CA LEU A 9 12.17 33.87 -29.06
C LEU A 9 12.33 32.34 -28.96
N CYS A 10 13.14 31.80 -29.86
CA CYS A 10 13.57 30.40 -29.88
C CYS A 10 14.40 30.08 -28.62
N PHE A 11 13.79 29.43 -27.63
CA PHE A 11 14.52 28.74 -26.56
C PHE A 11 15.13 27.45 -27.12
N VAL A 12 16.40 27.51 -27.53
CA VAL A 12 17.24 26.33 -27.77
C VAL A 12 17.99 25.99 -26.49
N LEU A 13 17.51 24.99 -25.76
CA LEU A 13 18.21 24.38 -24.62
C LEU A 13 19.20 23.33 -25.16
N PRO A 14 20.52 23.44 -24.87
CA PRO A 14 21.48 22.38 -25.16
C PRO A 14 21.38 21.21 -24.15
N ALA A 15 21.77 20.05 -24.65
CA ALA A 15 21.51 18.71 -24.13
C ALA A 15 22.35 18.28 -22.91
N CYS A 16 21.81 17.33 -22.14
CA CYS A 16 22.61 16.23 -21.56
C CYS A 16 21.75 14.97 -21.40
N LYS A 17 22.17 13.89 -22.08
CA LYS A 17 21.52 12.58 -22.13
C LYS A 17 22.59 11.53 -21.78
N PRO A 18 22.65 11.03 -20.53
CA PRO A 18 23.48 9.86 -20.22
C PRO A 18 22.76 8.56 -20.65
N GLY A 19 23.53 7.68 -21.30
CA GLY A 19 23.08 6.43 -21.92
C GLY A 19 22.68 5.29 -20.97
N PRO A 20 22.36 4.10 -21.51
CA PRO A 20 21.69 3.03 -20.78
C PRO A 20 22.63 2.07 -20.02
N LYS A 21 22.16 1.68 -18.81
CA LYS A 21 22.11 0.34 -18.16
C LYS A 21 23.40 -0.39 -17.77
N PRO A 22 23.42 -0.93 -16.55
CA PRO A 22 23.65 -2.37 -16.36
C PRO A 22 22.33 -3.08 -16.02
N VAL A 23 21.93 -4.01 -16.88
CA VAL A 23 21.07 -5.14 -16.50
C VAL A 23 21.99 -6.15 -15.83
N VAL A 24 21.78 -6.41 -14.54
CA VAL A 24 22.27 -7.63 -13.90
C VAL A 24 21.11 -8.62 -13.89
N GLN A 25 21.44 -9.81 -14.38
CA GLN A 25 20.60 -10.98 -14.62
C GLN A 25 20.01 -11.60 -13.34
N PRO A 26 19.04 -12.52 -13.49
CA PRO A 26 18.18 -13.04 -12.42
C PRO A 26 18.92 -13.77 -11.31
N SER A 27 18.44 -13.59 -10.07
CA SER A 27 18.71 -14.51 -8.98
C SER A 27 17.98 -15.83 -9.24
N ALA A 28 18.71 -16.80 -9.80
CA ALA A 28 18.41 -18.21 -9.61
C ALA A 28 19.52 -18.77 -8.71
N ASP A 29 19.24 -18.90 -7.41
CA ASP A 29 19.88 -19.91 -6.59
C ASP A 29 18.86 -20.46 -5.61
N ALA A 30 18.38 -21.65 -5.95
CA ALA A 30 17.67 -22.54 -5.04
C ALA A 30 18.72 -23.17 -4.12
N GLY A 31 18.93 -22.54 -2.97
CA GLY A 31 19.69 -23.13 -1.86
C GLY A 31 18.84 -24.15 -1.09
N PRO A 32 19.41 -25.29 -0.63
CA PRO A 32 18.67 -26.37 0.00
C PRO A 32 17.95 -25.97 1.29
N GLN A 33 16.72 -26.47 1.43
CA GLN A 33 15.91 -26.42 2.64
C GLN A 33 16.72 -26.90 3.85
N ALA A 34 16.81 -26.07 4.88
CA ALA A 34 17.35 -26.47 6.16
C ALA A 34 16.51 -27.64 6.75
N PRO A 35 17.14 -28.66 7.34
CA PRO A 35 16.46 -29.80 7.93
C PRO A 35 15.41 -29.39 8.98
N GLY A 36 14.24 -30.01 8.87
CA GLY A 36 13.10 -29.76 9.73
C GLY A 36 13.43 -29.91 11.22
N LEU A 37 12.86 -29.02 12.02
CA LEU A 37 12.76 -29.23 13.47
C LEU A 37 11.91 -30.50 13.70
N PRO A 38 12.33 -31.42 14.58
CA PRO A 38 11.52 -32.56 14.94
C PRO A 38 10.22 -32.05 15.57
N ASN A 39 9.10 -32.42 14.96
CA ASN A 39 7.77 -32.16 15.50
C ASN A 39 7.70 -32.82 16.88
N GLY A 40 7.70 -32.00 17.94
CA GLY A 40 7.72 -32.44 19.32
C GLY A 40 6.54 -33.34 19.61
N THR A 41 6.81 -34.65 19.66
CA THR A 41 5.84 -35.65 20.10
C THR A 41 5.80 -35.58 21.62
N LEU A 42 4.88 -34.78 22.16
CA LEU A 42 4.60 -34.79 23.59
C LEU A 42 3.62 -35.93 23.91
N THR A 43 4.20 -37.08 24.22
CA THR A 43 3.50 -38.20 24.86
C THR A 43 3.28 -37.90 26.35
N GLY A 44 2.01 -37.77 26.73
CA GLY A 44 1.44 -38.03 28.07
C GLY A 44 1.44 -36.87 29.09
N PRO A 45 0.48 -36.82 30.07
CA PRO A 45 -0.32 -37.94 30.57
C PRO A 45 -1.86 -37.76 30.52
N ALA A 46 -2.55 -38.87 30.75
CA ALA A 46 -3.99 -38.99 30.93
C ALA A 46 -4.51 -38.18 32.15
N GLY A 47 -5.69 -37.56 32.00
CA GLY A 47 -6.47 -36.95 33.08
C GLY A 47 -7.60 -36.04 32.58
N ALA A 48 -8.85 -36.35 32.96
CA ALA A 48 -10.16 -35.75 32.61
C ALA A 48 -10.33 -34.23 32.88
N PRO A 49 -11.51 -33.59 32.62
CA PRO A 49 -12.67 -33.91 31.77
C PRO A 49 -12.82 -32.94 30.58
N SER A 50 -13.69 -33.29 29.61
CA SER A 50 -14.02 -32.45 28.45
C SER A 50 -14.41 -31.02 28.85
N PRO A 51 -13.74 -29.96 28.34
CA PRO A 51 -14.36 -28.66 28.29
C PRO A 51 -15.44 -28.72 27.20
N THR A 52 -16.70 -28.51 27.58
CA THR A 52 -17.71 -28.05 26.63
C THR A 52 -17.16 -26.76 26.02
N VAL A 53 -16.58 -26.85 24.82
CA VAL A 53 -16.20 -25.69 24.03
C VAL A 53 -17.50 -25.01 23.67
N ILE A 54 -17.85 -23.98 24.43
CA ILE A 54 -18.78 -22.96 23.98
C ILE A 54 -18.13 -22.42 22.71
N ALA A 55 -18.67 -22.79 21.55
CA ALA A 55 -18.13 -22.41 20.26
C ALA A 55 -17.89 -20.89 20.27
N PRO A 56 -16.67 -20.40 20.01
CA PRO A 56 -16.49 -18.98 19.82
C PRO A 56 -17.36 -18.58 18.63
N ALA A 57 -18.27 -17.63 18.88
CA ALA A 57 -19.07 -17.00 17.85
C ALA A 57 -18.15 -16.68 16.67
N ALA A 58 -18.52 -17.21 15.50
CA ALA A 58 -17.75 -17.09 14.28
C ALA A 58 -17.31 -15.62 14.09
N ALA A 59 -16.03 -15.36 14.30
CA ALA A 59 -15.42 -14.12 13.88
C ALA A 59 -15.66 -14.06 12.37
N LYS A 60 -16.57 -13.17 11.97
CA LYS A 60 -16.89 -12.91 10.57
C LYS A 60 -15.63 -12.30 9.95
N ALA A 61 -14.78 -13.16 9.39
CA ALA A 61 -13.63 -12.75 8.63
C ALA A 61 -14.15 -11.99 7.40
N SER A 62 -14.19 -10.66 7.49
CA SER A 62 -14.37 -9.80 6.32
C SER A 62 -13.10 -9.93 5.48
N SER A 63 -13.10 -10.92 4.60
CA SER A 63 -12.20 -10.91 3.45
C SER A 63 -12.72 -9.80 2.56
N ALA A 64 -12.10 -8.61 2.64
CA ALA A 64 -12.36 -7.55 1.68
C ALA A 64 -12.06 -8.14 0.30
N ALA A 65 -13.10 -8.35 -0.50
CA ALA A 65 -12.94 -8.78 -1.88
C ALA A 65 -12.10 -7.70 -2.56
N ILE A 66 -10.91 -8.07 -3.02
CA ILE A 66 -10.11 -7.20 -3.86
C ILE A 66 -10.84 -7.17 -5.20
N ASP A 67 -11.54 -6.06 -5.45
CA ASP A 67 -12.07 -5.79 -6.78
C ASP A 67 -10.89 -5.55 -7.71
N THR A 68 -10.48 -6.60 -8.41
CA THR A 68 -9.37 -6.56 -9.37
C THR A 68 -9.70 -5.76 -10.62
N ASP A 69 -10.96 -5.37 -10.83
CA ASP A 69 -11.41 -4.53 -11.95
C ASP A 69 -11.42 -3.03 -11.60
N ALA A 70 -11.19 -2.69 -10.32
CA ALA A 70 -11.16 -1.30 -9.88
C ALA A 70 -9.99 -0.53 -10.55
N LEU A 71 -10.33 0.60 -11.19
CA LEU A 71 -9.35 1.49 -11.82
C LEU A 71 -8.27 1.93 -10.81
N ARG A 72 -7.01 1.98 -11.27
CA ARG A 72 -5.89 2.50 -10.47
C ARG A 72 -6.15 3.96 -10.13
N CYS A 73 -5.74 4.39 -8.95
CA CYS A 73 -6.09 5.72 -8.48
C CYS A 73 -5.48 6.84 -9.34
N ASP A 74 -4.28 6.63 -9.88
CA ASP A 74 -3.67 7.55 -10.85
C ASP A 74 -4.39 7.61 -12.21
N GLN A 75 -5.18 6.59 -12.56
CA GLN A 75 -6.05 6.59 -13.74
C GLN A 75 -7.39 7.27 -13.44
N GLN A 76 -7.91 7.11 -12.23
CA GLN A 76 -9.20 7.69 -11.82
C GLN A 76 -9.11 9.20 -11.51
N LEU A 77 -8.11 9.65 -10.75
CA LEU A 77 -7.96 11.05 -10.32
C LEU A 77 -6.87 11.81 -11.07
N GLY A 78 -6.04 11.11 -11.84
CA GLY A 78 -4.81 11.66 -12.41
C GLY A 78 -3.64 11.61 -11.40
N LYS A 79 -2.41 11.67 -11.94
CA LYS A 79 -1.18 11.39 -11.19
C LYS A 79 -0.97 12.30 -9.97
N ALA A 80 -1.23 13.60 -10.12
CA ALA A 80 -0.98 14.57 -9.05
C ALA A 80 -1.94 14.38 -7.86
N ALA A 81 -3.24 14.25 -8.14
CA ALA A 81 -4.26 14.04 -7.12
C ALA A 81 -4.11 12.67 -6.43
N ALA A 82 -3.85 11.61 -7.20
CA ALA A 82 -3.59 10.29 -6.64
C ALA A 82 -2.34 10.26 -5.74
N LYS A 83 -1.27 10.95 -6.15
CA LYS A 83 -0.06 11.09 -5.32
C LYS A 83 -0.38 11.83 -4.01
N HIS A 84 -1.09 12.94 -4.07
CA HIS A 84 -1.50 13.67 -2.85
C HIS A 84 -2.32 12.77 -1.91
N LEU A 85 -3.24 11.98 -2.45
CA LEU A 85 -4.03 11.02 -1.67
C LEU A 85 -3.15 9.94 -1.01
N ALA A 86 -2.22 9.34 -1.76
CA ALA A 86 -1.29 8.34 -1.25
C ALA A 86 -0.32 8.92 -0.21
N ASP A 87 0.20 10.13 -0.42
CA ASP A 87 1.07 10.82 0.53
C ASP A 87 0.32 11.08 1.85
N ARG A 88 -0.95 11.50 1.78
CA ARG A 88 -1.81 11.64 2.97
C ARG A 88 -1.99 10.31 3.70
N CYS A 89 -2.23 9.23 2.98
CA CYS A 89 -2.35 7.89 3.54
C CYS A 89 -1.09 7.48 4.32
N LEU A 90 0.10 7.71 3.74
CA LEU A 90 1.38 7.41 4.39
C LEU A 90 1.63 8.22 5.67
N MET A 91 1.05 9.42 5.80
CA MET A 91 1.18 10.24 7.01
C MET A 91 0.34 9.74 8.19
N VAL A 92 -0.73 8.98 7.93
CA VAL A 92 -1.65 8.50 8.99
C VAL A 92 -1.64 6.99 9.18
N SER A 93 -1.18 6.23 8.19
CA SER A 93 -1.10 4.78 8.26
C SER A 93 0.30 4.31 8.68
N PRO A 94 0.42 3.33 9.60
CA PRO A 94 1.70 2.68 9.90
C PRO A 94 2.23 1.84 8.72
N ALA A 95 1.48 1.67 7.63
CA ALA A 95 1.86 0.82 6.52
C ALA A 95 2.78 1.54 5.52
N SER A 96 4.02 1.05 5.37
CA SER A 96 4.95 1.43 4.30
C SER A 96 4.70 0.67 2.98
N HIS A 97 3.42 0.61 2.56
CA HIS A 97 2.82 -0.04 1.37
C HIS A 97 2.42 -1.51 1.49
N PRO A 98 1.18 -1.78 1.92
CA PRO A 98 0.26 -2.42 0.95
C PRO A 98 -0.95 -1.58 0.46
N PRO A 99 -1.62 -0.72 1.28
CA PRO A 99 -2.80 0.06 0.82
C PRO A 99 -2.47 1.46 0.26
N CYS A 100 -1.45 2.16 0.77
CA CYS A 100 -1.14 3.55 0.41
C CYS A 100 -0.33 3.68 -0.92
N ASN A 101 -0.82 3.13 -2.03
CA ASN A 101 -0.14 3.16 -3.32
C ASN A 101 -1.06 3.69 -4.43
N VAL A 102 -0.58 4.63 -5.25
CA VAL A 102 -1.34 5.19 -6.38
C VAL A 102 -1.76 4.15 -7.44
N ALA A 103 -1.09 3.01 -7.46
CA ALA A 103 -1.46 1.87 -8.31
C ALA A 103 -2.64 1.05 -7.77
N ASN A 104 -3.08 1.28 -6.53
CA ASN A 104 -4.29 0.68 -5.98
C ASN A 104 -5.51 1.53 -6.35
N ALA A 105 -6.71 1.00 -6.15
CA ALA A 105 -7.96 1.74 -6.31
C ALA A 105 -8.05 2.91 -5.31
N CYS A 106 -8.61 4.06 -5.71
CA CYS A 106 -8.70 5.21 -4.80
C CYS A 106 -9.50 4.90 -3.54
N GLN A 107 -10.59 4.14 -3.66
CA GLN A 107 -11.40 3.73 -2.51
C GLN A 107 -10.59 2.94 -1.47
N MET A 108 -9.68 2.07 -1.90
CA MET A 108 -8.80 1.34 -0.98
C MET A 108 -7.88 2.30 -0.20
N ILE A 109 -7.34 3.33 -0.85
CA ILE A 109 -6.48 4.33 -0.21
C ILE A 109 -7.30 5.19 0.78
N GLU A 110 -8.52 5.58 0.40
CA GLU A 110 -9.45 6.34 1.24
C GLU A 110 -9.92 5.55 2.47
N ASP A 111 -10.27 4.28 2.29
CA ASP A 111 -10.68 3.39 3.38
C ASP A 111 -9.54 3.19 4.37
N GLU A 112 -8.30 3.08 3.88
CA GLU A 112 -7.14 2.98 4.76
C GLU A 112 -6.91 4.26 5.57
N ILE A 113 -7.07 5.44 4.95
CA ILE A 113 -7.02 6.72 5.67
C ILE A 113 -8.08 6.73 6.77
N LYS A 114 -9.32 6.38 6.44
CA LYS A 114 -10.43 6.34 7.40
C LYS A 114 -10.17 5.37 8.54
N ARG A 115 -9.71 4.15 8.22
CA ARG A 115 -9.38 3.11 9.20
C ARG A 115 -8.27 3.59 10.14
N SER A 116 -7.20 4.15 9.58
CA SER A 116 -6.05 4.63 10.36
C SER A 116 -6.42 5.82 11.24
N CYS A 117 -7.22 6.76 10.71
CA CYS A 117 -7.71 7.91 11.46
C CYS A 117 -8.67 7.57 12.60
N ALA A 118 -9.36 6.43 12.50
CA ALA A 118 -10.20 5.90 13.58
C ALA A 118 -9.38 5.32 14.76
N LEU A 119 -8.10 5.02 14.57
CA LEU A 119 -7.24 4.47 15.63
C LEU A 119 -6.69 5.55 16.59
N PHE A 120 -6.73 6.82 16.21
CA PHE A 120 -6.31 7.90 17.10
C PHE A 120 -7.31 8.08 18.25
N ASP A 121 -6.77 8.32 19.45
CA ASP A 121 -7.55 8.61 20.66
C ASP A 121 -8.51 9.79 20.42
N PRO A 122 -9.82 9.61 20.65
CA PRO A 122 -10.80 10.68 20.44
C PRO A 122 -10.63 11.87 21.38
N ASN A 123 -9.90 11.72 22.50
CA ASN A 123 -9.64 12.80 23.48
C ASN A 123 -8.36 13.58 23.19
N GLN A 124 -7.63 13.22 22.14
CA GLN A 124 -6.40 13.89 21.73
C GLN A 124 -6.56 14.53 20.35
N PRO A 125 -5.82 15.62 20.05
CA PRO A 125 -5.82 16.21 18.72
C PRO A 125 -5.31 15.19 17.69
N LYS A 126 -6.08 14.98 16.63
CA LYS A 126 -5.71 14.13 15.51
C LYS A 126 -4.80 14.88 14.52
N PRO A 127 -3.99 14.17 13.72
CA PRO A 127 -3.29 14.78 12.59
C PRO A 127 -4.27 15.49 11.66
N LYS A 128 -3.84 16.60 11.03
CA LYS A 128 -4.68 17.38 10.08
C LYS A 128 -5.14 16.52 8.89
N GLU A 129 -4.36 15.50 8.57
CA GLU A 129 -4.63 14.52 7.53
C GLU A 129 -5.90 13.70 7.80
N CYS A 130 -6.34 13.64 9.06
CA CYS A 130 -7.57 12.96 9.48
C CYS A 130 -8.81 13.87 9.53
N THR A 131 -8.68 15.14 9.19
CA THR A 131 -9.76 16.15 9.29
C THR A 131 -10.06 16.83 7.95
N SER A 132 -9.73 16.16 6.82
CA SER A 132 -10.01 16.65 5.46
C SER A 132 -11.48 16.56 5.08
#